data_AF-A0A9P4DS54-F1
#
_entry.id   AF-A0A9P4DS54-F1
#
_cell.length_a   1.000
_cell.length_b   1.000
_cell.length_c   1.000
_cell.angle_alpha   90.00
_cell.angle_beta   90.00
_cell.angle_gamma   90.00
#
_symmetry.space_group_name_H-M   'P 1'
#
loop_
_entity.id
_entity.type
_entity.pdbx_description
1 polymer ?
#
loop_
_entity_poly.entity_id
_entity_poly.type
_entity_poly.pdbx_seq_one_letter_code
_entity_poly.pdbx_strand_id
1 'polypeptide(L)'
;MISETSFSKNYSAFWLEFTPWAKNYLNAINAGLAENIFPPISTKEDPLYRSINNVISFNLFKNKKINGIDDIDISVRESYDILLNLPRNNLESYQLNDDNLKIIHEMTNRMLSVYNENDIIIHPKFNGCGVLSNCKGDIYYKDVLSEIKAGDRNFQIQDLRQLITYISLNWTSNTYKIDKIQLFNPRTGKFWESHINNFIESITDLSYEDLCQKVCSYLSDLSYDVILE
;
A
#
# COMPACT_ATOMS: atom_id res chain seq x y z
N MET A 1 -9.80 -6.45 17.65
CA MET A 1 -8.63 -6.52 16.75
C MET A 1 -8.60 -5.29 15.84
N ILE A 2 -7.41 -4.80 15.50
CA ILE A 2 -7.20 -3.61 14.66
C ILE A 2 -6.59 -3.99 13.30
N SER A 3 -6.78 -3.13 12.30
CA SER A 3 -6.12 -3.25 10.99
C SER A 3 -4.75 -2.56 10.96
N GLU A 4 -3.91 -2.94 10.00
CA GLU A 4 -2.64 -2.28 9.67
C GLU A 4 -2.81 -0.78 9.35
N THR A 5 -3.89 -0.43 8.66
CA THR A 5 -4.29 0.95 8.36
C THR A 5 -4.65 1.73 9.62
N SER A 6 -5.37 1.11 10.57
CA SER A 6 -5.68 1.72 11.87
C SER A 6 -4.40 1.92 12.69
N PHE A 7 -3.53 0.91 12.74
CA PHE A 7 -2.26 0.96 13.46
C PHE A 7 -1.35 2.09 12.94
N SER A 8 -1.18 2.16 11.62
CA SER A 8 -0.36 3.17 10.93
C SER A 8 -0.86 4.61 11.17
N LYS A 9 -2.17 4.78 11.36
CA LYS A 9 -2.81 6.09 11.49
C LYS A 9 -2.92 6.58 12.94
N ASN A 10 -3.33 5.70 13.86
CA ASN A 10 -3.89 6.13 15.14
C ASN A 10 -2.89 6.04 16.31
N TYR A 11 -1.81 5.27 16.20
CA TYR A 11 -0.88 5.00 17.31
C TYR A 11 0.32 5.94 17.30
N SER A 12 0.04 7.24 17.33
CA SER A 12 1.07 8.27 17.08
C SER A 12 2.20 8.28 18.12
N ALA A 13 1.92 7.97 19.38
CA ALA A 13 2.94 7.92 20.44
C ALA A 13 4.02 6.87 20.12
N PHE A 14 3.60 5.64 19.80
CA PHE A 14 4.49 4.56 19.38
C PHE A 14 5.36 5.00 18.18
N TRP A 15 4.74 5.55 17.14
CA TRP A 15 5.48 5.95 15.93
C TRP A 15 6.46 7.10 16.18
N LEU A 16 6.12 8.04 17.07
CA LEU A 16 7.02 9.14 17.44
C LEU A 16 8.21 8.66 18.25
N GLU A 17 8.02 7.65 19.10
CA GLU A 17 9.07 7.06 19.91
C GLU A 17 10.06 6.25 19.06
N PHE A 18 9.55 5.35 18.20
CA PHE A 18 10.41 4.37 17.51
C PHE A 18 10.80 4.75 16.07
N THR A 19 10.13 5.75 15.47
CA THR A 19 10.45 6.23 14.11
C THR A 19 10.48 7.76 14.04
N PRO A 20 11.23 8.44 14.92
CA PRO A 20 11.15 9.90 15.10
C PRO A 20 11.46 10.69 13.82
N TRP A 21 12.30 10.16 12.94
CA TRP A 21 12.72 10.83 11.71
C TRP A 21 11.90 10.48 10.47
N ALA A 22 10.91 9.57 10.59
CA ALA A 22 10.09 9.14 9.45
C ALA A 22 9.38 10.31 8.75
N LYS A 23 9.00 11.36 9.48
CA LYS A 23 8.38 12.55 8.89
C LYS A 23 9.36 13.36 8.04
N ASN A 24 10.60 13.51 8.50
CA ASN A 24 11.65 14.21 7.75
C ASN A 24 12.03 13.42 6.50
N TYR A 25 12.17 12.11 6.65
CA TYR A 25 12.44 11.21 5.53
C TYR A 25 11.31 11.23 4.49
N LEU A 26 10.05 11.20 4.91
CA LEU A 26 8.90 11.38 4.00
C LEU A 26 8.94 12.70 3.23
N ASN A 27 9.34 13.79 3.88
CA ASN A 27 9.49 15.08 3.21
C ASN A 27 10.60 15.01 2.16
N ALA A 28 11.72 14.34 2.45
CA ALA A 28 12.79 14.10 1.48
C ALA A 28 12.31 13.24 0.29
N ILE A 29 11.55 12.16 0.54
CA ILE A 29 10.88 11.37 -0.50
C ILE A 29 10.06 12.27 -1.42
N ASN A 30 9.17 13.06 -0.84
CA ASN A 30 8.28 13.90 -1.64
C ASN A 30 8.96 15.09 -2.32
N ALA A 31 10.11 15.55 -1.81
CA ALA A 31 10.88 16.66 -2.36
C ALA A 31 11.84 16.24 -3.47
N GLY A 32 12.29 14.99 -3.50
CA GLY A 32 13.20 14.53 -4.57
C GLY A 32 13.74 13.11 -4.49
N LEU A 33 13.56 12.35 -3.40
CA LEU A 33 13.99 10.93 -3.41
C LEU A 33 13.01 10.03 -4.16
N ALA A 34 11.74 10.42 -4.31
CA ALA A 34 10.83 9.75 -5.22
C ALA A 34 11.07 10.23 -6.66
N GLU A 35 11.18 9.27 -7.57
CA GLU A 35 11.25 9.51 -9.00
C GLU A 35 9.85 9.76 -9.58
N ASN A 36 9.79 10.54 -10.66
CA ASN A 36 8.58 10.67 -11.47
C ASN A 36 8.76 9.82 -12.74
N ILE A 37 8.45 8.53 -12.64
CA ILE A 37 8.62 7.58 -13.75
C ILE A 37 7.52 7.69 -14.80
N PHE A 38 6.41 8.36 -14.47
CA PHE A 38 5.36 8.77 -15.41
C PHE A 38 4.93 10.21 -15.13
N PRO A 39 4.42 10.95 -16.14
CA PRO A 39 3.73 12.22 -15.87
C PRO A 39 2.42 11.96 -15.10
N PRO A 40 1.91 12.91 -14.30
CA PRO A 40 0.58 12.79 -13.73
C PRO A 40 -0.50 12.62 -14.81
N ILE A 41 -1.49 11.75 -14.57
CA ILE A 41 -2.62 11.58 -15.49
C ILE A 41 -3.37 12.92 -15.61
N SER A 42 -3.48 13.45 -16.83
CA SER A 42 -4.10 14.75 -17.11
C SER A 42 -5.61 14.68 -17.38
N THR A 43 -6.14 13.47 -17.63
CA THR A 43 -7.57 13.25 -17.86
C THR A 43 -8.36 13.73 -16.65
N LYS A 44 -9.39 14.55 -16.89
CA LYS A 44 -10.21 15.13 -15.83
C LYS A 44 -10.99 14.01 -15.14
N GLU A 45 -10.85 13.94 -13.82
CA GLU A 45 -11.57 12.99 -12.99
C GLU A 45 -12.46 13.74 -12.01
N ASP A 46 -13.68 13.25 -11.78
CA ASP A 46 -14.45 13.67 -10.63
C ASP A 46 -13.85 13.03 -9.36
N PRO A 47 -13.42 13.81 -8.35
CA PRO A 47 -12.89 13.27 -7.09
C PRO A 47 -13.83 12.27 -6.40
N LEU A 48 -15.14 12.34 -6.65
CA LEU A 48 -16.13 11.38 -6.15
C LEU A 48 -15.88 9.96 -6.66
N TYR A 49 -15.35 9.79 -7.86
CA TYR A 49 -15.18 8.50 -8.52
C TYR A 49 -13.76 7.93 -8.41
N ARG A 50 -12.84 8.69 -7.78
CA ARG A 50 -11.44 8.31 -7.69
C ARG A 50 -11.21 6.96 -7.02
N SER A 51 -11.82 6.73 -5.87
CA SER A 51 -11.69 5.44 -5.17
C SER A 51 -12.22 4.28 -6.01
N ILE A 52 -13.29 4.50 -6.76
CA ILE A 52 -13.90 3.52 -7.67
C ILE A 52 -12.94 3.19 -8.81
N ASN A 53 -12.45 4.21 -9.53
CA ASN A 53 -11.48 4.04 -10.61
C ASN A 53 -10.20 3.35 -10.14
N ASN A 54 -9.73 3.67 -8.92
CA ASN A 54 -8.55 3.04 -8.34
C ASN A 54 -8.75 1.53 -8.14
N VAL A 55 -9.85 1.13 -7.50
CA VAL A 55 -10.15 -0.30 -7.26
C VAL A 55 -10.36 -1.05 -8.57
N ILE A 56 -11.05 -0.47 -9.55
CA ILE A 56 -11.23 -1.08 -10.87
C ILE A 56 -9.88 -1.22 -11.59
N SER A 57 -9.04 -0.19 -11.58
CA SER A 57 -7.72 -0.23 -12.22
C SER A 57 -6.81 -1.31 -11.64
N PHE A 58 -6.85 -1.52 -10.32
CA PHE A 58 -6.09 -2.57 -9.65
C PHE A 58 -6.63 -3.96 -9.98
N ASN A 59 -7.96 -4.15 -10.00
CA ASN A 59 -8.56 -5.42 -10.39
C ASN A 59 -8.32 -5.73 -11.88
N LEU A 60 -8.34 -4.73 -12.76
CA LEU A 60 -7.99 -4.92 -14.17
C LEU A 60 -6.51 -5.27 -14.34
N PHE A 61 -5.62 -4.62 -13.59
CA PHE A 61 -4.22 -5.00 -13.53
C PHE A 61 -4.05 -6.46 -13.08
N LYS A 62 -4.68 -6.85 -11.96
CA LYS A 62 -4.66 -8.23 -11.44
C LYS A 62 -5.16 -9.23 -12.49
N ASN A 63 -6.28 -8.95 -13.14
CA ASN A 63 -6.89 -9.85 -14.12
C ASN A 63 -6.03 -10.01 -15.38
N LYS A 64 -5.48 -8.91 -15.90
CA LYS A 64 -4.52 -8.97 -17.02
C LYS A 64 -3.26 -9.73 -16.63
N LYS A 65 -2.70 -9.43 -15.46
CA LYS A 65 -1.40 -9.93 -15.04
C LYS A 65 -1.41 -11.40 -14.65
N ILE A 66 -2.43 -11.82 -13.90
CA ILE A 66 -2.51 -13.18 -13.33
C ILE A 66 -3.32 -14.11 -14.23
N ASN A 67 -4.44 -13.63 -14.76
CA ASN A 67 -5.40 -14.47 -15.48
C ASN A 67 -5.27 -14.34 -17.01
N GLY A 68 -4.49 -13.37 -17.51
CA GLY A 68 -4.42 -13.04 -18.94
C GLY A 68 -5.72 -12.43 -19.48
N ILE A 69 -6.60 -11.94 -18.60
CA ILE A 69 -7.93 -11.42 -18.96
C ILE A 69 -7.87 -9.89 -19.07
N ASP A 70 -8.09 -9.38 -20.28
CA ASP A 70 -8.24 -7.96 -20.58
C ASP A 70 -9.71 -7.62 -20.82
N ASP A 71 -10.49 -7.60 -19.75
CA ASP A 71 -11.93 -7.36 -19.79
C ASP A 71 -12.34 -6.42 -18.65
N ILE A 72 -12.78 -5.21 -19.03
CA ILE A 72 -13.17 -4.17 -18.08
C ILE A 72 -14.46 -4.55 -17.33
N ASP A 73 -15.41 -5.22 -17.96
CA ASP A 73 -16.70 -5.55 -17.34
C ASP A 73 -16.53 -6.60 -16.23
N ILE A 74 -15.63 -7.56 -16.45
CA ILE A 74 -15.23 -8.53 -15.42
C ILE A 74 -14.60 -7.78 -14.24
N SER A 75 -13.64 -6.89 -14.49
CA SER A 75 -12.96 -6.15 -13.43
C SER A 75 -13.88 -5.21 -12.66
N VAL A 76 -14.83 -4.55 -13.33
CA VAL A 76 -15.88 -3.74 -12.68
C VAL A 76 -16.73 -4.59 -11.74
N ARG A 77 -17.15 -5.78 -12.19
CA ARG A 77 -17.96 -6.69 -11.38
C ARG A 77 -17.21 -7.16 -10.14
N GLU A 78 -15.95 -7.56 -10.27
CA GLU A 78 -15.11 -7.95 -9.13
C GLU A 78 -14.81 -6.80 -8.17
N SER A 79 -14.76 -5.57 -8.67
CA SER A 79 -14.57 -4.38 -7.83
C SER A 79 -15.81 -4.06 -6.99
N TYR A 80 -17.00 -4.48 -7.40
CA TYR A 80 -18.25 -4.10 -6.75
C TYR A 80 -18.30 -4.55 -5.28
N ASP A 81 -17.92 -5.79 -4.98
CA ASP A 81 -17.90 -6.32 -3.60
C ASP A 81 -16.93 -5.56 -2.68
N ILE A 82 -15.78 -5.15 -3.22
CA ILE A 82 -14.79 -4.34 -2.48
C ILE A 82 -15.37 -2.94 -2.21
N LEU A 83 -15.98 -2.34 -3.23
CA LEU A 83 -16.49 -0.97 -3.17
C LEU A 83 -17.70 -0.83 -2.25
N LEU A 84 -18.59 -1.84 -2.18
CA LEU A 84 -19.73 -1.86 -1.26
C LEU A 84 -19.30 -1.73 0.20
N ASN A 85 -18.12 -2.27 0.56
CA ASN A 85 -17.59 -2.23 1.91
C ASN A 85 -16.88 -0.91 2.26
N LEU A 86 -16.75 0.03 1.31
CA LEU A 86 -16.13 1.33 1.59
C LEU A 86 -17.13 2.28 2.30
N PRO A 87 -16.70 3.02 3.34
CA PRO A 87 -17.59 3.88 4.13
C PRO A 87 -18.26 5.01 3.35
N ARG A 88 -17.67 5.41 2.22
CA ARG A 88 -18.19 6.41 1.28
C ARG A 88 -18.05 5.87 -0.13
N ASN A 89 -18.98 5.01 -0.53
CA ASN A 89 -19.05 4.52 -1.89
C ASN A 89 -20.02 5.40 -2.69
N ASN A 90 -19.54 5.96 -3.82
CA ASN A 90 -20.35 6.75 -4.75
C ASN A 90 -20.84 5.86 -5.91
N LEU A 91 -21.13 4.59 -5.61
CA LEU A 91 -21.45 3.58 -6.62
C LEU A 91 -22.74 3.90 -7.36
N GLU A 92 -23.76 4.39 -6.66
CA GLU A 92 -25.07 4.69 -7.25
C GLU A 92 -25.00 5.75 -8.35
N SER A 93 -24.11 6.73 -8.21
CA SER A 93 -23.93 7.80 -9.18
C SER A 93 -22.76 7.54 -10.14
N TYR A 94 -22.03 6.44 -9.99
CA TYR A 94 -20.87 6.15 -10.82
C TYR A 94 -21.27 5.74 -12.24
N GLN A 95 -20.54 6.28 -13.21
CA GLN A 95 -20.67 5.89 -14.62
C GLN A 95 -19.29 5.62 -15.20
N LEU A 96 -19.14 4.47 -15.85
CA LEU A 96 -17.95 4.15 -16.63
C LEU A 96 -18.01 4.89 -17.98
N ASN A 97 -17.77 6.20 -17.95
CA ASN A 97 -17.64 7.02 -19.13
C ASN A 97 -16.22 6.94 -19.74
N ASP A 98 -16.03 7.56 -20.91
CA ASP A 98 -14.75 7.53 -21.63
C ASP A 98 -13.56 8.05 -20.81
N ASP A 99 -13.78 9.06 -19.97
CA ASP A 99 -12.69 9.65 -19.16
C ASP A 99 -12.30 8.73 -18.00
N ASN A 100 -13.28 8.15 -17.29
CA ASN A 100 -13.04 7.13 -16.27
C ASN A 100 -12.35 5.90 -16.87
N LEU A 101 -12.80 5.45 -18.04
CA LEU A 101 -12.21 4.32 -18.75
C LEU A 101 -10.74 4.59 -19.14
N LYS A 102 -10.42 5.79 -19.65
CA LYS A 102 -9.03 6.20 -19.93
C LYS A 102 -8.17 6.18 -18.68
N ILE A 103 -8.66 6.74 -17.57
CA ILE A 103 -7.92 6.77 -16.29
C ILE A 103 -7.64 5.34 -15.81
N ILE A 104 -8.65 4.47 -15.82
CA ILE A 104 -8.53 3.07 -15.40
C ILE A 104 -7.47 2.36 -16.24
N HIS A 105 -7.57 2.42 -17.57
CA HIS A 105 -6.60 1.78 -18.45
C HIS A 105 -5.20 2.35 -18.31
N GLU A 106 -5.06 3.67 -18.16
CA GLU A 106 -3.75 4.30 -17.99
C GLU A 106 -3.09 3.86 -16.68
N MET A 107 -3.83 3.82 -15.57
CA MET A 107 -3.31 3.30 -14.30
C MET A 107 -2.96 1.82 -14.39
N THR A 108 -3.81 1.00 -15.01
CA THR A 108 -3.54 -0.41 -15.28
C THR A 108 -2.26 -0.62 -16.09
N ASN A 109 -2.10 0.11 -17.19
CA ASN A 109 -0.93 -0.02 -18.06
C ASN A 109 0.36 0.42 -17.35
N ARG A 110 0.29 1.48 -16.53
CA ARG A 110 1.43 1.91 -15.70
C ARG A 110 1.82 0.85 -14.68
N MET A 111 0.85 0.20 -14.02
CA MET A 111 1.12 -0.93 -13.13
C MET A 111 1.73 -2.11 -13.89
N LEU A 112 1.20 -2.48 -15.06
CA LEU A 112 1.80 -3.54 -15.89
C LEU A 112 3.24 -3.24 -16.32
N SER A 113 3.54 -1.96 -16.58
CA SER A 113 4.89 -1.51 -16.92
C SER A 113 5.87 -1.61 -15.75
N VAL A 114 5.44 -1.29 -14.53
CA VAL A 114 6.28 -1.41 -13.32
C VAL A 114 6.44 -2.87 -12.90
N TYR A 115 5.35 -3.64 -12.92
CA TYR A 115 5.31 -5.03 -12.50
C TYR A 115 5.31 -5.98 -13.71
N ASN A 116 6.38 -5.92 -14.49
CA ASN A 116 6.53 -6.72 -15.72
C ASN A 116 6.91 -8.19 -15.46
N GLU A 117 7.35 -8.53 -14.24
CA GLU A 117 7.76 -9.89 -13.84
C GLU A 117 6.62 -10.90 -13.83
N ASN A 118 6.88 -12.13 -14.27
CA ASN A 118 5.86 -13.18 -14.27
C ASN A 118 5.57 -13.74 -12.88
N ASP A 119 6.59 -13.77 -12.01
CA ASP A 119 6.45 -14.24 -10.63
C ASP A 119 6.12 -13.06 -9.71
N ILE A 120 4.81 -12.83 -9.55
CA ILE A 120 4.24 -11.76 -8.73
C ILE A 120 3.12 -12.33 -7.87
N ILE A 121 3.13 -11.96 -6.59
CA ILE A 121 2.06 -12.27 -5.64
C ILE A 121 1.23 -11.02 -5.47
N ILE A 122 -0.02 -11.08 -5.92
CA ILE A 122 -1.03 -10.05 -5.64
C ILE A 122 -1.65 -10.36 -4.29
N HIS A 123 -1.73 -9.36 -3.42
CA HIS A 123 -2.21 -9.49 -2.06
C HIS A 123 -1.43 -10.52 -1.20
N PRO A 124 -0.09 -10.36 -1.06
CA PRO A 124 0.69 -11.20 -0.16
C PRO A 124 0.12 -11.13 1.25
N LYS A 125 0.03 -12.28 1.92
CA LYS A 125 -0.63 -12.40 3.24
C LYS A 125 0.41 -12.31 4.35
N PHE A 126 0.19 -11.42 5.30
CA PHE A 126 0.98 -11.30 6.51
C PHE A 126 0.19 -11.82 7.70
N ASN A 127 0.80 -12.70 8.48
CA ASN A 127 0.20 -13.21 9.70
C ASN A 127 0.14 -12.08 10.73
N GLY A 128 -0.98 -11.96 11.42
CA GLY A 128 -1.19 -10.95 12.46
C GLY A 128 -0.28 -11.14 13.66
N CYS A 129 -0.24 -10.13 14.52
CA CYS A 129 0.54 -10.11 15.75
C CYS A 129 -0.25 -9.37 16.83
N GLY A 130 -0.47 -9.99 17.99
CA GLY A 130 -1.23 -9.41 19.10
C GLY A 130 -2.62 -8.93 18.68
N VAL A 131 -2.91 -7.64 18.88
CA VAL A 131 -4.21 -7.03 18.50
C VAL A 131 -4.41 -6.88 16.98
N LEU A 132 -3.35 -6.99 16.18
CA LEU A 132 -3.39 -6.75 14.74
C LEU A 132 -3.74 -8.06 14.01
N SER A 133 -4.83 -8.05 13.24
CA SER A 133 -5.29 -9.22 12.48
C SER A 133 -4.37 -9.58 11.30
N ASN A 134 -4.56 -10.77 10.72
CA ASN A 134 -3.95 -11.06 9.43
C ASN A 134 -4.33 -9.97 8.41
N CYS A 135 -3.34 -9.51 7.65
CA CYS A 135 -3.53 -8.45 6.66
C CYS A 135 -2.90 -8.85 5.32
N LYS A 136 -3.13 -8.00 4.32
CA LYS A 136 -2.61 -8.17 2.96
C LYS A 136 -1.88 -6.90 2.54
N GLY A 137 -0.74 -7.05 1.90
CA GLY A 137 -0.12 -5.97 1.12
C GLY A 137 -0.75 -5.86 -0.27
N ASP A 138 -0.20 -5.01 -1.14
CA ASP A 138 -0.67 -4.92 -2.52
C ASP A 138 0.05 -5.92 -3.42
N ILE A 139 1.39 -5.84 -3.49
CA ILE A 139 2.20 -6.60 -4.44
C ILE A 139 3.51 -7.06 -3.78
N TYR A 140 3.89 -8.31 -4.01
CA TYR A 140 5.23 -8.83 -3.74
C TYR A 140 5.83 -9.45 -5.02
N TYR A 141 7.06 -9.09 -5.36
CA TYR A 141 7.78 -9.61 -6.53
C TYR A 141 9.29 -9.44 -6.33
N LYS A 142 10.12 -10.38 -6.79
CA LYS A 142 11.60 -10.27 -6.75
C LYS A 142 12.18 -9.76 -5.41
N ASP A 143 11.69 -10.29 -4.29
CA ASP A 143 12.07 -9.86 -2.93
C ASP A 143 11.79 -8.37 -2.63
N VAL A 144 10.86 -7.77 -3.37
CA VAL A 144 10.36 -6.40 -3.19
C VAL A 144 8.91 -6.44 -2.71
N LEU A 145 8.63 -5.79 -1.59
CA LEU A 145 7.26 -5.49 -1.17
C LEU A 145 6.85 -4.11 -1.68
N SER A 146 5.81 -4.08 -2.50
CA SER A 146 5.29 -2.84 -3.07
C SER A 146 3.90 -2.53 -2.53
N GLU A 147 3.73 -1.28 -2.13
CA GLU A 147 2.44 -0.70 -1.79
C GLU A 147 2.03 0.32 -2.86
N ILE A 148 0.81 0.19 -3.36
CA ILE A 148 0.27 1.04 -4.43
C ILE A 148 -0.60 2.13 -3.83
N LYS A 149 -0.33 3.36 -4.21
CA LYS A 149 -1.11 4.55 -3.85
C LYS A 149 -1.85 5.07 -5.05
N ALA A 150 -3.04 5.62 -4.85
CA ALA A 150 -3.85 6.03 -6.00
C ALA A 150 -4.56 7.37 -5.77
N GLY A 151 -4.05 8.17 -4.82
CA GLY A 151 -4.46 9.54 -4.59
C GLY A 151 -3.77 10.53 -5.54
N ASP A 152 -4.31 11.74 -5.62
CA ASP A 152 -3.74 12.89 -6.33
C ASP A 152 -2.71 13.68 -5.50
N ARG A 153 -2.20 13.06 -4.42
CA ARG A 153 -1.35 13.71 -3.43
C ARG A 153 0.00 13.01 -3.32
N ASN A 154 0.92 13.73 -2.70
CA ASN A 154 2.19 13.19 -2.20
C ASN A 154 1.96 11.99 -1.27
N PHE A 155 2.99 11.14 -1.15
CA PHE A 155 3.00 10.06 -0.17
C PHE A 155 2.83 10.63 1.24
N GLN A 156 2.13 9.87 2.08
CA GLN A 156 1.82 10.23 3.46
C GLN A 156 2.64 9.40 4.44
N ILE A 157 2.70 9.85 5.70
CA ILE A 157 3.49 9.14 6.72
C ILE A 157 2.90 7.76 7.03
N GLN A 158 1.59 7.62 6.89
CA GLN A 158 0.89 6.35 7.05
C GLN A 158 1.37 5.32 6.03
N ASP A 159 1.78 5.74 4.82
CA ASP A 159 2.27 4.85 3.78
C ASP A 159 3.59 4.17 4.20
N LEU A 160 4.49 4.93 4.82
CA LEU A 160 5.74 4.38 5.36
C LEU A 160 5.49 3.47 6.56
N ARG A 161 4.59 3.87 7.47
CA ARG A 161 4.22 3.07 8.66
C ARG A 161 3.55 1.75 8.28
N GLN A 162 2.78 1.74 7.20
CA GLN A 162 2.14 0.54 6.68
C GLN A 162 3.20 -0.44 6.14
N LEU A 163 4.19 0.05 5.38
CA LEU A 163 5.34 -0.77 4.96
C LEU A 163 6.10 -1.34 6.17
N ILE A 164 6.38 -0.52 7.19
CA ILE A 164 7.02 -0.98 8.45
C ILE A 164 6.18 -2.06 9.13
N THR A 165 4.85 -1.90 9.14
CA THR A 165 3.92 -2.88 9.72
C THR A 165 4.06 -4.21 8.98
N TYR A 166 4.01 -4.20 7.65
CA TYR A 166 4.13 -5.42 6.85
C TYR A 166 5.46 -6.15 7.03
N ILE A 167 6.58 -5.42 6.96
CA ILE A 167 7.91 -6.05 7.14
C ILE A 167 8.08 -6.59 8.57
N SER A 168 7.48 -5.96 9.60
CA SER A 168 7.52 -6.47 10.98
C SER A 168 6.70 -7.74 11.17
N LEU A 169 5.50 -7.80 10.58
CA LEU A 169 4.70 -9.03 10.58
C LEU A 169 5.42 -10.15 9.83
N ASN A 170 6.02 -9.84 8.69
CA ASN A 170 6.82 -10.79 7.91
C ASN A 170 8.07 -11.26 8.65
N TRP A 171 8.75 -10.39 9.40
CA TRP A 171 9.91 -10.74 10.22
C TRP A 171 9.56 -11.85 11.23
N THR A 172 8.37 -11.78 11.83
CA THR A 172 7.90 -12.79 12.78
C THR A 172 7.52 -14.10 12.10
N SER A 173 6.85 -14.03 10.94
CA SER A 173 6.34 -15.23 10.25
C SER A 173 7.35 -15.87 9.29
N ASN A 174 8.39 -15.12 8.90
CA ASN A 174 9.39 -15.46 7.89
C ASN A 174 8.77 -16.01 6.58
N THR A 175 7.65 -15.42 6.14
CA THR A 175 6.84 -15.93 5.01
C THR A 175 7.48 -15.57 3.66
N TYR A 176 8.00 -14.36 3.55
CA TYR A 176 8.58 -13.81 2.33
C TYR A 176 10.01 -13.35 2.59
N LYS A 177 10.88 -13.48 1.58
CA LYS A 177 12.19 -12.82 1.60
C LYS A 177 12.00 -11.40 1.08
N ILE A 178 12.11 -10.40 1.94
CA ILE A 178 11.93 -9.00 1.53
C ILE A 178 13.25 -8.28 1.74
N ASP A 179 13.91 -7.89 0.65
CA ASP A 179 15.16 -7.13 0.66
C ASP A 179 14.87 -5.62 0.46
N LYS A 180 13.81 -5.31 -0.29
CA LYS A 180 13.43 -3.95 -0.65
C LYS A 180 11.95 -3.68 -0.43
N ILE A 181 11.64 -2.42 -0.24
CA ILE A 181 10.26 -1.91 -0.20
C ILE A 181 10.10 -0.76 -1.17
N GLN A 182 8.89 -0.57 -1.68
CA GLN A 182 8.58 0.53 -2.57
C GLN A 182 7.16 1.08 -2.39
N LEU A 183 7.01 2.36 -2.73
CA LEU A 183 5.75 3.05 -2.91
C LEU A 183 5.59 3.42 -4.39
N PHE A 184 4.48 3.03 -4.99
CA PHE A 184 4.16 3.41 -6.36
C PHE A 184 2.79 4.07 -6.44
N ASN A 185 2.72 5.24 -7.07
CA ASN A 185 1.47 5.90 -7.37
C ASN A 185 1.23 5.95 -8.90
N PRO A 186 0.48 5.00 -9.50
CA PRO A 186 0.20 5.01 -10.93
C PRO A 186 -0.50 6.29 -11.42
N ARG A 187 -1.26 6.99 -10.57
CA ARG A 187 -1.97 8.21 -10.97
C ARG A 187 -1.03 9.41 -11.14
N THR A 188 -0.12 9.61 -10.18
CA THR A 188 0.84 10.73 -10.24
C THR A 188 2.12 10.36 -10.96
N GLY A 189 2.40 9.06 -11.12
CA GLY A 189 3.64 8.52 -11.67
C GLY A 189 4.80 8.53 -10.67
N LYS A 190 4.54 8.85 -9.40
CA LYS A 190 5.58 8.83 -8.35
C LYS A 190 5.97 7.42 -7.97
N PHE A 191 7.27 7.19 -7.87
CA PHE A 191 7.86 5.92 -7.50
C PHE A 191 9.00 6.15 -6.52
N TRP A 192 9.01 5.41 -5.42
CA TRP A 192 10.11 5.42 -4.45
C TRP A 192 10.41 3.98 -4.07
N GLU A 193 11.69 3.61 -4.06
CA GLU A 193 12.19 2.30 -3.65
C GLU A 193 13.37 2.50 -2.69
N SER A 194 13.50 1.61 -1.71
CA SER A 194 14.69 1.51 -0.87
C SER A 194 14.94 0.07 -0.44
N HIS A 195 16.21 -0.26 -0.22
CA HIS A 195 16.56 -1.42 0.61
C HIS A 195 16.02 -1.21 2.02
N ILE A 196 15.56 -2.27 2.68
CA ILE A 196 14.95 -2.18 4.02
C ILE A 196 15.91 -1.51 5.00
N ASN A 197 17.14 -2.01 5.12
CA ASN A 197 18.11 -1.47 6.09
C ASN A 197 18.34 0.04 5.90
N ASN A 198 18.60 0.49 4.67
CA ASN A 198 18.78 1.91 4.38
C ASN A 198 17.55 2.75 4.76
N PHE A 199 16.34 2.22 4.55
CA PHE A 199 15.10 2.90 4.93
C PHE A 199 14.99 3.00 6.46
N ILE A 200 15.22 1.91 7.18
CA ILE A 200 15.10 1.86 8.64
C ILE A 200 16.13 2.78 9.30
N GLU A 201 17.40 2.71 8.87
CA GLU A 201 18.50 3.58 9.32
C GLU A 201 18.22 5.07 9.05
N SER A 202 17.39 5.39 8.05
CA SER A 202 17.02 6.78 7.74
C SER A 202 15.91 7.33 8.65
N ILE A 203 15.22 6.49 9.42
CA ILE A 203 14.04 6.88 10.20
C ILE A 203 14.14 6.60 11.70
N THR A 204 15.13 5.81 12.13
CA THR A 204 15.36 5.43 13.54
C THR A 204 16.83 5.03 13.78
N ASP A 205 17.25 5.03 15.05
CA ASP A 205 18.58 4.56 15.48
C ASP A 205 18.59 3.04 15.73
N LEU A 206 17.44 2.39 15.57
CA LEU A 206 17.29 0.95 15.74
C LEU A 206 17.73 0.19 14.49
N SER A 207 18.20 -1.04 14.71
CA SER A 207 18.31 -2.02 13.62
C SER A 207 16.92 -2.39 13.06
N TYR A 208 16.89 -3.01 11.88
CA TYR A 208 15.67 -3.56 11.31
C TYR A 208 15.01 -4.55 12.27
N GLU A 209 15.79 -5.47 12.82
CA GLU A 209 15.34 -6.49 13.76
C GLU A 209 14.77 -5.88 15.04
N ASP A 210 15.47 -4.89 15.63
CA ASP A 210 15.03 -4.23 16.85
C ASP A 210 13.72 -3.47 16.63
N LEU A 211 13.58 -2.73 15.51
CA LEU A 211 12.35 -2.01 15.21
C LEU A 211 11.19 -3.00 14.99
N CYS A 212 11.39 -4.09 14.26
CA CYS A 212 10.37 -5.12 14.07
C CYS A 212 9.96 -5.75 15.41
N GLN A 213 10.91 -6.04 16.30
CA GLN A 213 10.62 -6.51 17.63
C GLN A 213 9.78 -5.50 18.42
N LYS A 214 10.10 -4.20 18.38
CA LYS A 214 9.31 -3.15 19.06
C LYS A 214 7.87 -3.09 18.55
N VAL A 215 7.66 -3.19 17.23
CA VAL A 215 6.32 -3.24 16.64
C VAL A 215 5.54 -4.46 17.16
N CYS A 216 6.12 -5.64 17.09
CA CYS A 216 5.46 -6.89 17.48
C CYS A 216 5.18 -6.98 18.99
N SER A 217 6.13 -6.54 19.82
CA SER A 217 5.93 -6.45 21.28
C SER A 217 4.81 -5.48 21.61
N TYR A 218 4.82 -4.27 21.04
CA TYR A 218 3.79 -3.27 21.31
C TYR A 218 2.38 -3.76 20.93
N LEU A 219 2.25 -4.42 19.77
CA LEU A 219 0.97 -5.01 19.35
C LEU A 219 0.51 -6.15 20.25
N SER A 220 1.45 -6.92 20.80
CA SER A 220 1.17 -8.01 21.73
C SER A 220 0.76 -7.47 23.11
N ASP A 221 1.45 -6.46 23.62
CA ASP A 221 1.17 -5.84 24.92
C ASP A 221 -0.23 -5.20 24.95
N LEU A 222 -0.58 -4.47 23.88
CA LEU A 222 -1.94 -3.93 23.70
C LEU A 222 -3.04 -5.00 23.76
N SER A 223 -2.71 -6.26 23.44
CA SER A 223 -3.72 -7.35 23.48
C SER A 223 -4.00 -7.80 24.90
N TYR A 224 -3.01 -7.74 25.79
CA TYR A 224 -3.16 -8.09 27.19
C TYR A 224 -3.99 -7.06 27.94
N ASP A 225 -3.78 -5.77 27.66
CA ASP A 225 -4.56 -4.69 28.28
C ASP A 225 -6.05 -4.77 27.92
N VAL A 226 -6.39 -5.14 26.68
CA VAL A 226 -7.78 -5.32 26.22
C VAL A 226 -8.46 -6.55 26.84
N ILE A 227 -7.71 -7.54 27.34
CA ILE A 227 -8.27 -8.73 28.01
C ILE A 227 -8.54 -8.47 29.50
N LEU A 228 -7.90 -7.44 30.08
CA LEU A 228 -8.00 -7.09 31.50
C LEU A 228 -9.03 -5.97 31.79
N GLU A 229 -9.58 -5.32 30.76
CA GLU A 229 -10.76 -4.43 30.82
C GLU A 229 -12.07 -5.18 30.55
#